data_AF-A0A397ADZ6-F1
#
_entry.id   AF-A0A397ADZ6-F1
#
_cell.length_a   1.000
_cell.length_b   1.000
_cell.length_c   1.000
_cell.angle_alpha   90.00
_cell.angle_beta   90.00
_cell.angle_gamma   90.00
#
_symmetry.space_group_name_H-M   'P 1'
#
loop_
_entity.id
_entity.type
_entity.pdbx_description
1 polymer ?
#
loop_
_entity_poly.entity_id
_entity_poly.type
_entity_poly.pdbx_seq_one_letter_code
_entity_poly.pdbx_strand_id
1 'polypeptide(L)'
;EKILFVEWITYPGSDTNIWLLPTSLSSQFGDLRWPNCGEYDIYEMFNGDAAIGHSGTVNLFYGGGLDTFGQSTTHIASKDCYAPYFLKKPSVGSQAAQWPVRYHNKISMAVVFGRDDNGLFIQQILDPTIVDGADGTAKIEGGTSADKMYNNANTYWGVKPEGNCAAGHDPNGGYPFFGEFRLVFQEQFHGKFEITNIRVLAK
;
A
#
# COMPACT_ATOMS: atom_id res chain seq x y z
N GLU A 1 -9.21 11.08 -11.03
CA GLU A 1 -8.83 10.03 -10.06
C GLU A 1 -8.07 8.94 -10.81
N LYS A 2 -7.22 8.15 -10.13
CA LYS A 2 -6.35 7.15 -10.77
C LYS A 2 -6.55 5.79 -10.12
N ILE A 3 -6.56 4.73 -10.92
CA ILE A 3 -6.53 3.34 -10.46
C ILE A 3 -5.23 2.71 -10.96
N LEU A 4 -4.41 2.20 -10.05
CA LEU A 4 -3.34 1.27 -10.38
C LEU A 4 -3.85 -0.14 -10.10
N PHE A 5 -4.01 -0.94 -11.14
CA PHE A 5 -4.36 -2.36 -11.03
C PHE A 5 -3.11 -3.21 -11.29
N VAL A 6 -2.81 -4.12 -10.38
CA VAL A 6 -1.71 -5.08 -10.51
C VAL A 6 -2.25 -6.48 -10.24
N GLU A 7 -1.86 -7.44 -11.08
CA GLU A 7 -2.12 -8.87 -10.89
C GLU A 7 -0.77 -9.61 -10.82
N TRP A 8 -0.64 -10.52 -9.87
CA TRP A 8 0.57 -11.31 -9.68
C TRP A 8 0.29 -12.73 -9.20
N ILE A 9 1.31 -13.59 -9.33
CA ILE A 9 1.36 -14.93 -8.75
C ILE A 9 2.62 -15.03 -7.90
N THR A 10 2.47 -15.41 -6.63
CA THR A 10 3.59 -15.69 -5.72
C THR A 10 3.84 -17.18 -5.57
N TYR A 11 5.09 -17.56 -5.28
CA TYR A 11 5.52 -18.95 -5.13
C TYR A 11 6.12 -19.17 -3.74
N PRO A 12 6.08 -20.40 -3.19
CA PRO A 12 6.69 -20.71 -1.90
C PRO A 12 8.14 -20.24 -1.83
N GLY A 13 8.52 -19.60 -0.71
CA GLY A 13 9.85 -19.04 -0.49
C GLY A 13 10.08 -17.66 -1.11
N SER A 14 9.10 -17.08 -1.81
CA SER A 14 9.15 -15.69 -2.28
C SER A 14 8.93 -14.71 -1.14
N ASP A 15 9.71 -13.64 -1.13
CA ASP A 15 9.32 -12.38 -0.51
C ASP A 15 8.85 -11.44 -1.60
N THR A 16 7.59 -11.62 -2.01
CA THR A 16 6.95 -10.77 -3.01
C THR A 16 6.71 -9.41 -2.42
N ASN A 17 7.44 -8.41 -2.90
CA ASN A 17 7.24 -7.01 -2.53
C ASN A 17 6.83 -6.17 -3.77
N ILE A 18 5.71 -5.46 -3.64
CA ILE A 18 5.15 -4.55 -4.63
C ILE A 18 4.90 -3.22 -3.93
N TRP A 19 5.65 -2.19 -4.30
CA TRP A 19 5.66 -0.94 -3.58
C TRP A 19 5.82 0.27 -4.51
N LEU A 20 5.43 1.43 -4.00
CA LEU A 20 5.51 2.69 -4.69
C LEU A 20 6.53 3.60 -4.00
N LEU A 21 7.37 4.23 -4.81
CA LEU A 21 8.27 5.30 -4.38
C LEU A 21 7.88 6.61 -5.07
N PRO A 22 7.55 7.68 -4.33
CA PRO A 22 7.18 8.95 -4.92
C PRO A 22 8.42 9.65 -5.49
N THR A 23 8.31 10.29 -6.65
CA THR A 23 9.46 11.00 -7.25
C THR A 23 9.64 12.41 -6.69
N SER A 24 8.55 13.04 -6.23
CA SER A 24 8.53 14.45 -5.81
C SER A 24 8.96 14.71 -4.36
N LEU A 25 9.19 13.70 -3.50
CA LEU A 25 9.62 13.97 -2.11
C LEU A 25 11.05 14.47 -1.97
N SER A 26 11.88 14.14 -2.94
CA SER A 26 13.24 14.66 -3.02
C SER A 26 13.29 16.19 -2.91
N SER A 27 12.32 16.90 -3.49
CA SER A 27 12.25 18.37 -3.45
C SER A 27 11.51 18.92 -2.22
N GLN A 28 10.64 18.14 -1.58
CA GLN A 28 9.84 18.58 -0.44
C GLN A 28 10.59 18.47 0.89
N PHE A 29 11.36 17.40 1.09
CA PHE A 29 12.07 17.15 2.34
C PHE A 29 13.57 17.45 2.28
N GLY A 30 14.14 17.61 1.08
CA GLY A 30 15.58 17.84 0.89
C GLY A 30 16.47 16.69 1.38
N ASP A 31 15.89 15.55 1.76
CA ASP A 31 16.57 14.36 2.26
C ASP A 31 16.07 13.13 1.49
N LEU A 32 16.98 12.51 0.74
CA LEU A 32 16.70 11.36 -0.11
C LEU A 32 16.71 10.03 0.65
N ARG A 33 17.07 10.04 1.94
CA ARG A 33 17.19 8.82 2.74
C ARG A 33 15.81 8.30 3.12
N TRP A 34 15.64 6.99 3.07
CA TRP A 34 14.49 6.33 3.67
C TRP A 34 14.43 6.58 5.20
N PRO A 35 13.25 6.78 5.80
CA PRO A 35 11.91 6.82 5.20
C PRO A 35 11.47 8.21 4.69
N ASN A 36 12.38 9.20 4.66
CA ASN A 36 12.06 10.59 4.29
C ASN A 36 11.67 10.75 2.81
N CYS A 37 12.17 9.86 1.95
CA CYS A 37 11.75 9.77 0.56
C CYS A 37 10.36 9.15 0.36
N GLY A 38 9.71 8.66 1.44
CA GLY A 38 8.39 8.05 1.47
C GLY A 38 8.29 6.72 0.73
N GLU A 39 7.50 5.80 1.26
CA GLU A 39 7.26 4.51 0.62
C GLU A 39 5.84 4.02 0.93
N TYR A 40 5.22 3.39 -0.06
CA TYR A 40 3.93 2.76 0.11
C TYR A 40 3.96 1.35 -0.46
N ASP A 41 3.98 0.37 0.44
CA ASP A 41 3.88 -1.03 0.11
C ASP A 41 2.44 -1.36 -0.22
N ILE A 42 2.21 -1.74 -1.47
CA ILE A 42 0.93 -2.30 -1.87
C ILE A 42 0.80 -3.70 -1.26
N TYR A 43 1.89 -4.45 -1.28
CA TYR A 43 1.96 -5.81 -0.77
C TYR A 43 3.40 -6.20 -0.49
N GLU A 44 3.71 -6.49 0.77
CA GLU A 44 5.00 -6.98 1.26
C GLU A 44 4.80 -8.33 1.96
N MET A 45 5.61 -9.33 1.62
CA MET A 45 5.70 -10.58 2.36
C MET A 45 6.85 -10.54 3.36
N PHE A 46 6.84 -11.47 4.31
CA PHE A 46 7.79 -11.53 5.42
C PHE A 46 8.44 -12.91 5.57
N ASN A 47 8.66 -13.62 4.45
CA ASN A 47 9.32 -14.92 4.44
C ASN A 47 10.80 -14.83 4.86
N GLY A 48 11.51 -13.76 4.48
CA GLY A 48 12.86 -13.48 4.97
C GLY A 48 12.87 -13.21 6.48
N ASP A 49 11.95 -12.39 6.95
CA ASP A 49 11.72 -12.08 8.36
C ASP A 49 11.38 -13.33 9.19
N ALA A 50 10.54 -14.21 8.64
CA ALA A 50 10.20 -15.50 9.25
C ALA A 50 11.45 -16.36 9.43
N ALA A 51 12.34 -16.39 8.43
CA ALA A 51 13.55 -17.21 8.44
C ALA A 51 14.55 -16.78 9.53
N ILE A 52 14.55 -15.50 9.92
CA ILE A 52 15.44 -14.96 10.97
C ILE A 52 14.75 -14.77 12.32
N GLY A 53 13.46 -15.12 12.43
CA GLY A 53 12.69 -15.02 13.68
C GLY A 53 12.36 -13.58 14.10
N HIS A 54 12.08 -12.70 13.13
CA HIS A 54 11.66 -11.33 13.41
C HIS A 54 10.36 -11.29 14.24
N SER A 55 10.27 -10.37 15.22
CA SER A 55 9.18 -10.32 16.21
C SER A 55 8.30 -9.07 16.14
N GLY A 56 8.63 -8.11 15.26
CA GLY A 56 7.87 -6.86 15.12
C GLY A 56 6.60 -7.00 14.26
N THR A 57 6.57 -7.98 13.36
CA THR A 57 5.46 -8.21 12.43
C THR A 57 4.52 -9.28 12.99
N VAL A 58 3.21 -9.04 12.96
CA VAL A 58 2.21 -9.94 13.55
C VAL A 58 1.12 -10.27 12.54
N ASN A 59 0.84 -11.55 12.35
CA ASN A 59 -0.31 -12.00 11.55
C ASN A 59 -1.61 -11.88 12.35
N LEU A 60 -2.53 -11.03 11.91
CA LEU A 60 -3.74 -10.71 12.67
C LEU A 60 -4.98 -11.44 12.18
N PHE A 61 -5.01 -11.87 10.91
CA PHE A 61 -6.25 -12.27 10.25
C PHE A 61 -6.24 -13.62 9.54
N TYR A 62 -5.06 -14.18 9.30
CA TYR A 62 -4.93 -15.36 8.43
C TYR A 62 -4.40 -16.60 9.15
N GLY A 63 -3.93 -16.44 10.39
CA GLY A 63 -3.42 -17.53 11.22
C GLY A 63 -2.13 -18.12 10.67
N GLY A 64 -1.41 -18.87 11.51
CA GLY A 64 -0.11 -19.43 11.11
C GLY A 64 1.04 -18.43 11.24
N GLY A 65 2.07 -18.60 10.41
CA GLY A 65 3.31 -17.82 10.45
C GLY A 65 3.23 -16.50 9.68
N LEU A 66 4.40 -15.89 9.48
CA LEU A 66 4.57 -14.67 8.68
C LEU A 66 4.46 -14.93 7.16
N ASP A 67 4.40 -16.19 6.76
CA ASP A 67 4.34 -16.66 5.38
C ASP A 67 2.91 -16.80 4.82
N THR A 68 1.89 -16.48 5.63
CA THR A 68 0.48 -16.66 5.27
C THR A 68 -0.26 -15.35 4.97
N PHE A 69 0.40 -14.20 5.15
CA PHE A 69 -0.15 -12.89 4.80
C PHE A 69 0.89 -12.02 4.12
N GLY A 70 0.42 -11.08 3.30
CA GLY A 70 1.19 -9.91 2.91
C GLY A 70 0.62 -8.66 3.58
N GLN A 71 1.44 -7.65 3.78
CA GLN A 71 1.05 -6.40 4.40
C GLN A 71 1.15 -5.24 3.42
N SER A 72 0.19 -4.34 3.52
CA SER A 72 0.26 -3.00 2.97
C SER A 72 0.59 -2.06 4.12
N THR A 73 1.59 -1.21 3.91
CA THR A 73 2.06 -0.25 4.91
C THR A 73 2.51 1.02 4.22
N THR A 74 2.34 2.14 4.90
CA THR A 74 2.87 3.43 4.47
C THR A 74 4.03 3.80 5.37
N HIS A 75 5.23 3.92 4.81
CA HIS A 75 6.41 4.37 5.54
C HIS A 75 6.56 5.88 5.34
N ILE A 76 6.32 6.62 6.41
CA ILE A 76 6.41 8.08 6.41
C ILE A 76 7.54 8.52 7.33
N ALA A 77 8.15 9.62 6.91
CA ALA A 77 9.26 10.37 7.44
C ALA A 77 9.12 10.84 8.91
N SER A 78 8.89 9.93 9.85
CA SER A 78 9.15 10.18 11.26
C SER A 78 9.11 8.88 12.02
N LYS A 79 10.21 8.60 12.72
CA LYS A 79 10.34 7.44 13.62
C LYS A 79 9.33 7.47 14.79
N ASP A 80 8.67 8.61 14.99
CA ASP A 80 7.73 8.85 16.10
C ASP A 80 6.25 8.79 15.65
N CYS A 81 5.99 8.38 14.40
CA CYS A 81 4.63 8.35 13.85
C CYS A 81 4.04 6.96 13.87
N TYR A 82 3.20 6.75 14.87
CA TYR A 82 2.47 5.52 15.03
C TYR A 82 1.02 5.75 14.64
N ALA A 83 0.53 4.99 13.66
CA ALA A 83 -0.90 4.93 13.41
C ALA A 83 -1.61 4.39 14.65
N PRO A 84 -2.78 4.95 15.03
CA PRO A 84 -3.62 4.31 16.01
C PRO A 84 -3.96 2.90 15.53
N TYR A 85 -3.65 1.93 16.37
CA TYR A 85 -3.92 0.54 16.09
C TYR A 85 -5.41 0.29 16.23
N PHE A 86 -6.08 -0.04 15.13
CA PHE A 86 -7.46 -0.49 15.14
C PHE A 86 -7.59 -1.67 14.20
N LEU A 87 -8.24 -2.72 14.67
CA LEU A 87 -8.30 -3.99 13.97
C LEU A 87 -9.67 -4.20 13.34
N LYS A 88 -9.71 -4.19 12.01
CA LYS A 88 -10.89 -4.52 11.22
C LYS A 88 -10.44 -5.13 9.90
N LYS A 89 -10.49 -6.46 9.78
CA LYS A 89 -10.07 -7.20 8.58
C LYS A 89 -10.62 -6.55 7.29
N PRO A 90 -9.77 -6.17 6.30
CA PRO A 90 -8.32 -6.43 6.23
C PRO A 90 -7.42 -5.34 6.87
N SER A 91 -7.97 -4.23 7.36
CA SER A 91 -7.23 -3.12 8.01
C SER A 91 -6.69 -3.49 9.40
N VAL A 92 -5.42 -3.16 9.66
CA VAL A 92 -4.76 -3.33 10.97
C VAL A 92 -4.46 -2.00 11.67
N GLY A 93 -4.62 -0.91 10.94
CA GLY A 93 -4.55 0.46 11.42
C GLY A 93 -4.97 1.42 10.33
N SER A 94 -4.85 2.72 10.60
CA SER A 94 -5.30 3.77 9.67
C SER A 94 -4.51 3.86 8.37
N GLN A 95 -3.37 3.19 8.30
CA GLN A 95 -2.37 3.29 7.24
C GLN A 95 -1.86 1.93 6.76
N ALA A 96 -2.52 0.85 7.19
CA ALA A 96 -2.04 -0.50 6.94
C ALA A 96 -3.18 -1.53 6.85
N ALA A 97 -2.97 -2.52 5.99
CA ALA A 97 -3.86 -3.66 5.81
C ALA A 97 -3.07 -4.96 5.65
N GLN A 98 -3.69 -6.10 5.96
CA GLN A 98 -3.13 -7.42 5.68
C GLN A 98 -4.01 -8.15 4.66
N TRP A 99 -3.35 -8.86 3.77
CA TRP A 99 -3.92 -9.57 2.64
C TRP A 99 -3.49 -11.04 2.69
N PRO A 100 -4.29 -11.98 2.18
CA PRO A 100 -3.92 -13.40 2.21
C PRO A 100 -2.79 -13.69 1.23
N VAL A 101 -1.87 -14.58 1.61
CA VAL A 101 -0.97 -15.23 0.65
C VAL A 101 -1.71 -16.36 -0.06
N ARG A 102 -1.61 -16.42 -1.38
CA ARG A 102 -2.20 -17.48 -2.22
C ARG A 102 -1.15 -18.03 -3.18
N TYR A 103 -0.32 -18.94 -2.69
CA TYR A 103 0.72 -19.56 -3.51
C TYR A 103 0.14 -20.21 -4.77
N HIS A 104 0.84 -20.03 -5.90
CA HIS A 104 0.48 -20.54 -7.23
C HIS A 104 -0.87 -20.07 -7.78
N ASN A 105 -1.52 -19.13 -7.10
CA ASN A 105 -2.80 -18.57 -7.52
C ASN A 105 -2.64 -17.08 -7.77
N LYS A 106 -3.45 -16.56 -8.69
CA LYS A 106 -3.46 -15.13 -8.98
C LYS A 106 -4.02 -14.35 -7.80
N ILE A 107 -3.36 -13.25 -7.51
CA ILE A 107 -3.84 -12.18 -6.65
C ILE A 107 -3.95 -10.95 -7.52
N SER A 108 -5.05 -10.20 -7.41
CA SER A 108 -5.14 -8.89 -8.00
C SER A 108 -5.48 -7.82 -6.97
N MET A 109 -4.95 -6.62 -7.18
CA MET A 109 -5.15 -5.48 -6.32
C MET A 109 -5.41 -4.24 -7.16
N ALA A 110 -6.49 -3.52 -6.86
CA ALA A 110 -6.65 -2.15 -7.29
C ALA A 110 -6.25 -1.21 -6.16
N VAL A 111 -5.35 -0.28 -6.46
CA VAL A 111 -5.00 0.86 -5.62
C VAL A 111 -5.67 2.10 -6.22
N VAL A 112 -6.66 2.62 -5.50
CA VAL A 112 -7.44 3.78 -5.91
C VAL A 112 -6.86 5.03 -5.26
N PHE A 113 -6.41 5.97 -6.09
CA PHE A 113 -6.07 7.34 -5.70
C PHE A 113 -7.27 8.22 -6.02
N GLY A 114 -8.10 8.48 -5.00
CA GLY A 114 -9.41 9.10 -5.15
C GLY A 114 -9.59 10.38 -4.34
N ARG A 115 -10.77 10.99 -4.49
CA ARG A 115 -11.25 12.12 -3.71
C ARG A 115 -12.72 11.92 -3.32
N ASP A 116 -13.05 12.28 -2.09
CA ASP A 116 -14.43 12.48 -1.65
C ASP A 116 -14.54 13.71 -0.73
N ASP A 117 -15.69 13.89 -0.09
CA ASP A 117 -15.98 15.02 0.81
C ASP A 117 -15.04 15.09 2.02
N ASN A 118 -14.37 13.98 2.38
CA ASN A 118 -13.37 13.93 3.45
C ASN A 118 -11.95 14.21 2.97
N GLY A 119 -11.74 14.45 1.66
CA GLY A 119 -10.44 14.78 1.08
C GLY A 119 -9.91 13.73 0.10
N LEU A 120 -8.59 13.76 -0.09
CA LEU A 120 -7.90 12.81 -0.94
C LEU A 120 -7.70 11.49 -0.19
N PHE A 121 -7.80 10.35 -0.86
CA PHE A 121 -7.57 9.06 -0.22
C PHE A 121 -6.86 8.05 -1.12
N ILE A 122 -6.19 7.10 -0.47
CA ILE A 122 -5.73 5.85 -1.07
C ILE A 122 -6.60 4.72 -0.52
N GLN A 123 -7.07 3.83 -1.40
CA GLN A 123 -7.80 2.63 -1.00
C GLN A 123 -7.31 1.42 -1.77
N GLN A 124 -7.12 0.31 -1.06
CA GLN A 124 -6.82 -0.98 -1.66
C GLN A 124 -8.07 -1.85 -1.74
N ILE A 125 -8.22 -2.53 -2.87
CA ILE A 125 -9.31 -3.46 -3.12
C ILE A 125 -8.70 -4.74 -3.69
N LEU A 126 -8.74 -5.81 -2.89
CA LEU A 126 -8.29 -7.15 -3.27
C LEU A 126 -9.33 -7.84 -4.15
N ASP A 127 -8.85 -8.52 -5.19
CA ASP A 127 -9.65 -9.23 -6.20
C ASP A 127 -10.83 -8.40 -6.76
N PRO A 128 -10.59 -7.17 -7.23
CA PRO A 128 -11.63 -6.37 -7.83
C PRO A 128 -11.97 -6.87 -9.24
N THR A 129 -13.20 -6.65 -9.66
CA THR A 129 -13.57 -6.67 -11.08
C THR A 129 -13.37 -5.27 -11.65
N ILE A 130 -12.54 -5.16 -12.69
CA ILE A 130 -12.35 -3.91 -13.44
C ILE A 130 -13.33 -3.90 -14.62
N VAL A 131 -14.27 -2.95 -14.62
CA VAL A 131 -15.24 -2.73 -15.70
C VAL A 131 -14.79 -1.53 -16.51
N ASP A 132 -14.34 -1.78 -17.74
CA ASP A 132 -13.84 -0.74 -18.62
C ASP A 132 -14.96 0.19 -19.10
N GLY A 133 -14.71 1.49 -19.03
CA GLY A 133 -15.55 2.54 -19.58
C GLY A 133 -14.95 3.11 -20.88
N ALA A 134 -15.47 4.28 -21.29
CA ALA A 134 -14.93 5.00 -22.44
C ALA A 134 -13.57 5.62 -22.12
N ASP A 135 -12.71 5.76 -23.13
CA ASP A 135 -11.47 6.55 -23.08
C ASP A 135 -10.52 6.22 -21.90
N GLY A 136 -10.37 4.94 -21.56
CA GLY A 136 -9.46 4.48 -20.50
C GLY A 136 -9.96 4.73 -19.08
N THR A 137 -11.23 5.10 -18.93
CA THR A 137 -11.93 5.09 -17.64
C THR A 137 -12.28 3.67 -17.22
N ALA A 138 -12.39 3.43 -15.93
CA ALA A 138 -12.79 2.14 -15.39
C ALA A 138 -13.52 2.29 -14.05
N LYS A 139 -14.55 1.47 -13.88
CA LYS A 139 -15.22 1.27 -12.60
C LYS A 139 -14.67 0.03 -11.91
N ILE A 140 -14.56 0.09 -10.59
CA ILE A 140 -14.27 -1.07 -9.76
C ILE A 140 -15.59 -1.62 -9.20
N GLU A 141 -15.79 -2.93 -9.34
CA GLU A 141 -16.91 -3.66 -8.77
C GLU A 141 -16.42 -4.85 -7.93
N GLY A 142 -17.11 -5.15 -6.84
CA GLY A 142 -16.77 -6.27 -5.97
C GLY A 142 -15.42 -6.12 -5.25
N GLY A 143 -14.84 -7.25 -4.88
CA GLY A 143 -13.58 -7.33 -4.16
C GLY A 143 -13.69 -7.08 -2.65
N THR A 144 -12.58 -7.28 -1.93
CA THR A 144 -12.45 -6.98 -0.50
C THR A 144 -11.69 -5.68 -0.32
N SER A 145 -12.35 -4.65 0.18
CA SER A 145 -11.76 -3.32 0.36
C SER A 145 -11.14 -3.16 1.76
N ALA A 146 -9.97 -2.53 1.82
CA ALA A 146 -9.46 -1.93 3.05
C ALA A 146 -10.18 -0.60 3.32
N ASP A 147 -10.01 -0.08 4.55
CA ASP A 147 -10.45 1.27 4.86
C ASP A 147 -9.63 2.30 4.06
N LYS A 148 -10.23 3.47 3.81
CA LYS A 148 -9.57 4.57 3.09
C LYS A 148 -8.51 5.21 3.96
N MET A 149 -7.31 5.37 3.41
CA MET A 149 -6.22 6.14 4.02
C MET A 149 -6.32 7.59 3.54
N TYR A 150 -6.81 8.48 4.40
CA TYR A 150 -7.11 9.87 4.02
C TYR A 150 -5.91 10.81 4.17
N ASN A 151 -5.85 11.79 3.28
CA ASN A 151 -5.06 13.00 3.40
C ASN A 151 -6.00 14.22 3.39
N ASN A 152 -6.11 14.90 4.53
CA ASN A 152 -6.96 16.06 4.76
C ASN A 152 -6.46 16.86 5.97
N ALA A 153 -7.19 17.91 6.37
CA ALA A 153 -6.79 18.76 7.50
C ALA A 153 -6.57 18.02 8.84
N ASN A 154 -7.18 16.86 9.03
CA ASN A 154 -7.16 16.08 10.27
C ASN A 154 -6.31 14.80 10.19
N THR A 155 -5.98 14.34 8.98
CA THR A 155 -5.26 13.08 8.77
C THR A 155 -4.23 13.24 7.66
N TYR A 156 -3.02 12.76 7.91
CA TYR A 156 -1.96 12.53 6.95
C TYR A 156 -1.75 11.03 6.82
N TRP A 157 -2.16 10.44 5.70
CA TRP A 157 -2.18 8.97 5.49
C TRP A 157 -2.97 8.19 6.54
N GLY A 158 -4.12 8.73 6.91
CA GLY A 158 -4.95 8.16 7.97
C GLY A 158 -4.43 8.40 9.39
N VAL A 159 -3.21 8.92 9.59
CA VAL A 159 -2.66 9.24 10.91
C VAL A 159 -2.86 10.72 11.23
N LYS A 160 -3.10 11.03 12.50
CA LYS A 160 -3.22 12.44 12.94
C LYS A 160 -1.87 13.16 12.73
N PRO A 161 -1.83 14.30 12.00
CA PRO A 161 -0.60 15.02 11.71
C PRO A 161 -0.16 15.87 12.90
N GLU A 162 0.45 15.25 13.91
CA GLU A 162 0.99 15.95 15.10
C GLU A 162 2.50 15.79 15.22
N GLY A 163 3.17 16.84 15.70
CA GLY A 163 4.62 16.84 15.91
C GLY A 163 5.39 16.46 14.64
N ASN A 164 6.30 15.50 14.75
CA ASN A 164 7.08 15.00 13.62
C ASN A 164 6.22 14.29 12.55
N CYS A 165 4.96 13.93 12.85
CA CYS A 165 4.01 13.34 11.90
C CYS A 165 3.33 14.34 10.98
N ALA A 166 3.47 15.63 11.27
CA ALA A 166 3.01 16.69 10.38
C ALA A 166 4.08 17.12 9.36
N ALA A 167 5.30 16.56 9.43
CA ALA A 167 6.39 16.95 8.54
C ALA A 167 5.98 16.71 7.07
N GLY A 168 5.91 17.78 6.28
CA GLY A 168 5.50 17.73 4.87
C GLY A 168 4.02 17.43 4.64
N HIS A 169 3.17 17.52 5.67
CA HIS A 169 1.73 17.41 5.51
C HIS A 169 1.18 18.61 4.72
N ASP A 170 0.63 18.34 3.55
CA ASP A 170 -0.20 19.27 2.79
C ASP A 170 -1.62 18.68 2.62
N PRO A 171 -2.63 19.24 3.32
CA PRO A 171 -4.00 18.73 3.25
C PRO A 171 -4.64 18.95 1.86
N ASN A 172 -4.11 19.86 1.04
CA ASN A 172 -4.68 20.22 -0.26
C ASN A 172 -4.02 19.47 -1.43
N GLY A 173 -2.71 19.22 -1.34
CA GLY A 173 -1.90 18.60 -2.39
C GLY A 173 -1.88 17.07 -2.38
N GLY A 174 -2.21 16.42 -1.25
CA GLY A 174 -1.95 14.98 -1.08
C GLY A 174 -0.48 14.70 -0.78
N TYR A 175 -0.15 13.46 -0.42
CA TYR A 175 1.24 13.00 -0.57
C TYR A 175 1.58 12.95 -2.08
N PRO A 176 2.85 13.07 -2.48
CA PRO A 176 3.36 12.90 -3.84
C PRO A 176 2.81 11.74 -4.69
N PHE A 177 2.19 10.68 -4.13
CA PHE A 177 1.64 9.57 -4.92
C PHE A 177 0.39 9.93 -5.72
N PHE A 178 -0.25 11.08 -5.44
CA PHE A 178 -1.23 11.66 -6.36
C PHE A 178 -0.57 12.22 -7.63
N GLY A 179 0.72 12.53 -7.56
CA GLY A 179 1.58 12.90 -8.69
C GLY A 179 2.28 11.70 -9.32
N GLU A 180 3.56 11.91 -9.65
CA GLU A 180 4.43 10.90 -10.24
C GLU A 180 5.06 10.00 -9.17
N PHE A 181 5.13 8.71 -9.49
CA PHE A 181 5.75 7.70 -8.64
C PHE A 181 6.40 6.61 -9.50
N ARG A 182 7.34 5.89 -8.90
CA ARG A 182 7.90 4.65 -9.42
C ARG A 182 7.12 3.50 -8.81
N LEU A 183 6.70 2.57 -9.65
CA LEU A 183 6.20 1.26 -9.23
C LEU A 183 7.38 0.29 -9.24
N VAL A 184 7.62 -0.37 -8.11
CA VAL A 184 8.72 -1.31 -7.93
C VAL A 184 8.14 -2.70 -7.68
N PHE A 185 8.71 -3.68 -8.38
CA PHE A 185 8.46 -5.10 -8.18
C PHE A 185 9.77 -5.71 -7.72
N GLN A 186 9.80 -6.29 -6.52
CA GLN A 186 11.04 -6.78 -5.93
C GLN A 186 10.81 -8.13 -5.27
N GLU A 187 11.67 -9.09 -5.62
CA GLU A 187 11.85 -10.30 -4.82
C GLU A 187 12.93 -9.98 -3.79
N GLN A 188 12.58 -9.94 -2.51
CA GLN A 188 13.50 -9.53 -1.45
C GLN A 188 14.23 -10.70 -0.78
N PHE A 189 13.92 -11.94 -1.17
CA PHE A 189 14.60 -13.14 -0.66
C PHE A 189 15.10 -14.05 -1.80
N HIS A 190 14.93 -15.37 -1.67
CA HIS A 190 15.44 -16.38 -2.59
C HIS A 190 14.34 -17.05 -3.44
N GLY A 191 13.22 -16.36 -3.66
CA GLY A 191 12.09 -16.91 -4.40
C GLY A 191 11.91 -16.34 -5.81
N LYS A 192 10.66 -16.39 -6.25
CA LYS A 192 10.20 -15.73 -7.48
C LYS A 192 8.73 -15.38 -7.34
N PHE A 193 8.30 -14.40 -8.10
CA PHE A 193 6.90 -14.09 -8.37
C PHE A 193 6.78 -13.57 -9.80
N GLU A 194 5.57 -13.62 -10.32
CA GLU A 194 5.27 -13.22 -11.69
C GLU A 194 4.24 -12.09 -11.65
N ILE A 195 4.54 -10.97 -12.32
CA ILE A 195 3.52 -9.97 -12.63
C ILE A 195 2.83 -10.39 -13.91
N THR A 196 1.53 -10.66 -13.82
CA THR A 196 0.73 -11.16 -14.94
C THR A 196 -0.09 -10.06 -15.62
N ASN A 197 -0.35 -8.95 -14.93
CA ASN A 197 -1.04 -7.80 -15.50
C ASN A 197 -0.73 -6.50 -14.74
N ILE A 198 -0.62 -5.39 -15.47
CA ILE A 198 -0.54 -4.04 -14.90
C ILE A 198 -1.42 -3.13 -15.75
N ARG A 199 -2.29 -2.35 -15.10
CA ARG A 199 -3.10 -1.33 -15.77
C ARG A 199 -3.09 -0.04 -14.96
N VAL A 200 -2.93 1.09 -15.63
CA VAL A 200 -3.14 2.42 -15.06
C VAL A 200 -4.36 3.01 -15.75
N LEU A 201 -5.40 3.27 -14.97
CA LEU A 201 -6.72 3.63 -15.47
C LEU A 201 -7.18 4.94 -14.84
N ALA A 202 -8.00 5.68 -15.56
CA ALA A 202 -8.80 6.74 -14.96
C ALA A 202 -10.00 6.09 -14.25
N LYS A 203 -10.39 6.64 -13.10
CA LYS A 203 -11.67 6.27 -12.49
C LYS A 203 -12.75 7.25 -12.96
#